data_AF-A0AAU2DHU0-F1
#
_entry.id   AF-A0AAU2DHU0-F1
#
_cell.length_a   1.000
_cell.length_b   1.000
_cell.length_c   1.000
_cell.angle_alpha   90.00
_cell.angle_beta   90.00
_cell.angle_gamma   90.00
#
_symmetry.space_group_name_H-M   'P 1'
#
loop_
_entity.id
_entity.type
_entity.pdbx_description
1 polymer ?
#
loop_
_entity_poly.entity_id
_entity_poly.type
_entity_poly.pdbx_seq_one_letter_code
_entity_poly.pdbx_strand_id
1 'polypeptide(L)'
;MTAAQTAQTAQTAQTSRTELTAQTVATERHGSTLVVFEGSRRMLWSRPGPGRWRPVGIWPQAADAAALTAHLAARRNVLVVLDGAEHTVSLLAEELAAAPASVRRLVPGPDPYPDEPVDVRIPVLDWLPGPLRRPGVELLRTGAELVRRTPAALLPPLLTDEFDPARPHLRFVLRTQRYGVGAGRLADAVGHLFGPASRPRYM
;
A
#
# COMPACT_ATOMS: atom_id res chain seq x y z
N MET A 1 -40.96 26.83 16.47
CA MET A 1 -40.63 25.39 16.60
C MET A 1 -39.62 24.97 15.51
N THR A 2 -38.62 25.82 15.22
CA THR A 2 -37.79 25.67 14.00
C THR A 2 -36.56 26.55 14.14
N ALA A 3 -35.47 25.99 14.67
CA ALA A 3 -34.08 26.48 14.60
C ALA A 3 -33.16 25.55 15.42
N ALA A 4 -33.66 25.01 16.54
CA ALA A 4 -32.87 24.17 17.44
C ALA A 4 -32.66 22.72 16.95
N GLN A 5 -33.54 22.19 16.09
CA GLN A 5 -33.44 20.82 15.56
C GLN A 5 -32.45 20.67 14.39
N THR A 6 -32.04 21.75 13.73
CA THR A 6 -31.09 21.68 12.60
C THR A 6 -29.64 21.62 13.07
N ALA A 7 -29.33 22.20 14.24
CA ALA A 7 -27.98 22.16 14.81
C ALA A 7 -27.59 20.78 15.37
N GLN A 8 -28.56 19.99 15.82
CA GLN A 8 -28.31 18.68 16.44
C GLN A 8 -28.02 17.57 15.40
N THR A 9 -28.53 17.71 14.18
CA THR A 9 -28.22 16.79 13.07
C THR A 9 -26.85 17.07 12.46
N ALA A 10 -26.41 18.34 12.43
CA ALA A 10 -25.08 18.72 11.96
C ALA A 10 -23.96 18.28 12.93
N GLN A 11 -24.21 18.32 14.25
CA GLN A 11 -23.24 17.84 15.24
C GLN A 11 -23.07 16.32 15.23
N THR A 12 -24.13 15.55 14.97
CA THR A 12 -24.03 14.09 14.87
C THR A 12 -23.21 13.64 13.64
N ALA A 13 -23.25 14.40 12.53
CA ALA A 13 -22.44 14.12 11.34
C ALA A 13 -20.95 14.52 11.47
N GLN A 14 -20.64 15.43 12.40
CA GLN A 14 -19.27 15.94 12.61
C GLN A 14 -18.52 15.15 13.69
N THR A 15 -19.22 14.55 14.65
CA THR A 15 -18.61 13.66 15.67
C THR A 15 -18.20 12.30 15.11
N SER A 16 -18.75 11.85 13.96
CA SER A 16 -18.31 10.62 13.30
C SER A 16 -16.95 10.74 12.57
N ARG A 17 -16.30 11.91 12.62
CA ARG A 17 -15.06 12.19 11.88
C ARG A 17 -13.78 12.20 12.73
N THR A 18 -13.87 11.88 14.03
CA THR A 18 -12.77 12.14 14.99
C THR A 18 -12.09 10.90 15.58
N GLU A 19 -12.41 9.67 15.17
CA GLU A 19 -11.69 8.47 15.65
C GLU A 19 -11.25 7.54 14.49
N LEU A 20 -10.44 8.08 13.58
CA LEU A 20 -9.63 7.28 12.65
C LEU A 20 -8.22 7.13 13.23
N THR A 21 -8.14 6.46 14.36
CA THR A 21 -6.91 6.24 15.11
C THR A 21 -6.08 5.17 14.40
N ALA A 22 -4.92 5.60 13.89
CA ALA A 22 -3.86 4.84 13.22
C ALA A 22 -4.26 4.16 11.90
N GLN A 23 -4.36 4.98 10.85
CA GLN A 23 -4.28 4.52 9.47
C GLN A 23 -2.86 4.02 9.20
N THR A 24 -2.68 2.74 8.88
CA THR A 24 -1.51 2.32 8.12
C THR A 24 -1.54 3.11 6.81
N VAL A 25 -0.57 4.00 6.62
CA VAL A 25 -0.58 4.86 5.43
C VAL A 25 -0.04 4.04 4.27
N ALA A 26 -0.93 3.56 3.41
CA ALA A 26 -0.58 2.89 2.17
C ALA A 26 0.18 3.82 1.21
N THR A 27 0.21 5.13 1.49
CA THR A 27 0.92 6.13 0.68
C THR A 27 1.67 7.14 1.54
N GLU A 28 2.79 7.65 1.03
CA GLU A 28 3.55 8.75 1.63
C GLU A 28 3.92 9.78 0.56
N ARG A 29 4.24 11.01 0.96
CA ARG A 29 4.71 12.05 0.03
C ARG A 29 6.14 12.47 0.36
N HIS A 30 6.98 12.48 -0.68
CA HIS A 30 8.34 13.02 -0.64
C HIS A 30 8.47 14.08 -1.73
N GLY A 31 8.35 15.36 -1.34
CA GLY A 31 8.20 16.45 -2.29
C GLY A 31 6.99 16.25 -3.20
N SER A 32 7.19 16.26 -4.52
CA SER A 32 6.14 16.01 -5.51
C SER A 32 5.92 14.52 -5.83
N THR A 33 6.74 13.61 -5.30
CA THR A 33 6.64 12.17 -5.55
C THR A 33 5.65 11.54 -4.59
N LEU A 34 4.72 10.75 -5.15
CA LEU A 34 3.85 9.88 -4.39
C LEU A 34 4.56 8.53 -4.19
N VAL A 35 4.71 8.10 -2.94
CA VAL A 35 5.19 6.78 -2.61
C VAL A 35 3.99 5.92 -2.25
N VAL A 36 3.90 4.72 -2.82
CA VAL A 36 2.83 3.76 -2.54
C VAL A 36 3.45 2.49 -1.98
N PHE A 37 2.99 2.05 -0.81
CA PHE A 37 3.41 0.79 -0.21
C PHE A 37 2.43 -0.33 -0.57
N GLU A 38 2.94 -1.34 -1.24
CA GLU A 38 2.18 -2.52 -1.66
C GLU A 38 2.16 -3.60 -0.56
N GLY A 39 1.13 -4.45 -0.57
CA GLY A 39 0.98 -5.57 0.37
C GLY A 39 0.12 -5.23 1.59
N SER A 40 0.50 -5.76 2.76
CA SER A 40 -0.30 -5.68 3.98
C SER A 40 -0.61 -4.24 4.44
N ARG A 41 0.24 -3.28 4.09
CA ARG A 41 0.02 -1.84 4.35
C ARG A 41 -1.21 -1.25 3.66
N ARG A 42 -1.77 -1.97 2.67
CA ARG A 42 -3.03 -1.59 2.02
C ARG A 42 -4.25 -1.93 2.86
N MET A 43 -4.13 -2.78 3.88
CA MET A 43 -5.23 -3.02 4.82
C MET A 43 -5.49 -1.74 5.63
N LEU A 44 -6.72 -1.25 5.53
CA LEU A 44 -7.16 -0.09 6.30
C LEU A 44 -7.71 -0.57 7.62
N TRP A 45 -7.22 0.00 8.70
CA TRP A 45 -7.60 -0.34 10.06
C TRP A 45 -8.32 0.82 10.72
N SER A 46 -9.24 0.49 11.63
CA SER A 46 -9.73 1.44 12.62
C SER A 46 -9.56 0.86 14.01
N ARG A 47 -9.40 1.73 14.99
CA ARG A 47 -9.28 1.36 16.39
C ARG A 47 -10.47 1.92 17.18
N PRO A 48 -11.61 1.22 17.22
CA PRO A 48 -12.81 1.67 17.94
C PRO A 48 -12.64 1.68 19.47
N GLY A 49 -11.54 1.14 20.00
CA GLY A 49 -11.24 1.20 21.43
C GLY A 49 -9.84 0.67 21.77
N PRO A 50 -9.41 0.77 23.04
CA PRO A 50 -8.14 0.21 23.50
C PRO A 50 -8.05 -1.29 23.18
N GLY A 51 -6.96 -1.72 22.52
CA GLY A 51 -6.73 -3.12 22.16
C GLY A 51 -7.66 -3.69 21.08
N ARG A 52 -8.61 -2.91 20.56
CA ARG A 52 -9.55 -3.36 19.53
C ARG A 52 -9.17 -2.76 18.19
N TRP A 53 -8.73 -3.60 17.28
CA TRP A 53 -8.55 -3.25 15.88
C TRP A 53 -9.62 -3.91 15.05
N ARG A 54 -10.04 -3.26 13.97
CA ARG A 54 -10.92 -3.87 12.98
C ARG A 54 -10.53 -3.41 11.59
N PRO A 55 -10.51 -4.32 10.60
CA PRO A 55 -10.33 -3.93 9.22
C PRO A 55 -11.56 -3.15 8.74
N VAL A 56 -11.34 -2.01 8.08
CA VAL A 56 -12.41 -1.14 7.56
C VAL A 56 -12.42 -1.05 6.04
N GLY A 57 -11.45 -1.67 5.38
CA GLY A 57 -11.37 -1.69 3.94
C GLY A 57 -9.96 -1.96 3.46
N ILE A 58 -9.77 -1.77 2.16
CA ILE A 58 -8.50 -1.99 1.49
C ILE A 58 -8.25 -0.80 0.58
N TRP A 59 -7.06 -0.24 0.68
CA TRP A 59 -6.60 0.82 -0.19
C TRP A 59 -6.26 0.27 -1.58
N PRO A 60 -6.52 1.01 -2.68
CA PRO A 60 -7.21 2.30 -2.70
C PRO A 60 -8.73 2.17 -2.60
N GLN A 61 -9.37 3.11 -1.90
CA GLN A 61 -10.81 3.32 -2.03
C GLN A 61 -11.12 4.09 -3.32
N ALA A 62 -12.40 4.24 -3.70
CA ALA A 62 -12.78 4.85 -4.98
C ALA A 62 -12.18 6.26 -5.21
N ALA A 63 -12.17 7.10 -4.16
CA ALA A 63 -11.57 8.43 -4.22
C ALA A 63 -10.05 8.38 -4.38
N ASP A 64 -9.37 7.49 -3.65
CA ASP A 64 -7.92 7.28 -3.76
C ASP A 64 -7.54 6.76 -5.15
N ALA A 65 -8.33 5.81 -5.67
CA ALA A 65 -8.12 5.23 -6.99
C ALA A 65 -8.23 6.31 -8.07
N ALA A 66 -9.27 7.15 -8.03
CA ALA A 66 -9.43 8.27 -8.95
C ALA A 66 -8.27 9.27 -8.87
N ALA A 67 -7.83 9.62 -7.66
CA ALA A 67 -6.70 10.53 -7.44
C ALA A 67 -5.38 9.93 -7.99
N LEU A 68 -5.15 8.63 -7.77
CA LEU A 68 -3.98 7.91 -8.24
C LEU A 68 -3.96 7.78 -9.75
N THR A 69 -5.11 7.46 -10.37
CA THR A 69 -5.27 7.46 -11.83
C THR A 69 -4.97 8.84 -12.42
N ALA A 70 -5.50 9.91 -11.83
CA ALA A 70 -5.22 11.27 -12.28
C ALA A 70 -3.74 11.66 -12.10
N HIS A 71 -3.07 11.19 -11.04
CA HIS A 71 -1.66 11.43 -10.80
C HIS A 71 -0.77 10.71 -11.82
N LEU A 72 -1.07 9.45 -12.13
CA LEU A 72 -0.40 8.65 -13.17
C LEU A 72 -0.63 9.22 -14.57
N ALA A 73 -1.87 9.61 -14.90
CA ALA A 73 -2.22 10.22 -16.18
C ALA A 73 -1.47 11.54 -16.42
N ALA A 74 -1.27 12.33 -15.35
CA ALA A 74 -0.47 13.56 -15.36
C ALA A 74 1.05 13.30 -15.39
N ARG A 75 1.50 12.04 -15.54
CA ARG A 75 2.91 11.63 -15.57
C ARG A 75 3.71 12.12 -14.36
N ARG A 76 3.05 12.28 -13.20
CA ARG A 76 3.72 12.68 -11.95
C ARG A 76 4.41 11.48 -11.32
N ASN A 77 5.51 11.75 -10.61
CA ASN A 77 6.35 10.69 -10.06
C ASN A 77 5.58 9.83 -9.05
N VAL A 78 5.68 8.51 -9.24
CA VAL A 78 5.16 7.47 -8.35
C VAL A 78 6.26 6.45 -8.12
N LEU A 79 6.63 6.27 -6.85
CA LEU A 79 7.45 5.15 -6.42
C LEU A 79 6.55 4.09 -5.79
N VAL A 80 6.56 2.89 -6.31
CA VAL A 80 5.86 1.75 -5.70
C VAL A 80 6.86 0.92 -4.92
N VAL A 81 6.64 0.81 -3.62
CA VAL A 81 7.45 0.03 -2.69
C VAL A 81 6.77 -1.30 -2.45
N LEU A 82 7.38 -2.35 -2.97
CA LEU A 82 6.99 -3.73 -2.78
C LEU A 82 7.67 -4.24 -1.50
N ASP A 83 6.88 -4.65 -0.52
CA ASP A 83 7.34 -5.59 0.50
C ASP A 83 7.27 -7.02 -0.12
N GLY A 84 8.14 -7.94 0.30
CA GLY A 84 8.32 -9.26 -0.32
C GLY A 84 7.06 -10.16 -0.35
N ALA A 85 7.26 -11.48 -0.48
CA ALA A 85 6.20 -12.41 -0.88
C ALA A 85 4.95 -12.50 0.03
N GLU A 86 5.00 -11.97 1.24
CA GLU A 86 3.89 -11.98 2.20
C GLU A 86 2.97 -10.77 1.99
N HIS A 87 2.03 -10.94 1.07
CA HIS A 87 0.89 -10.03 0.90
C HIS A 87 -0.34 -10.51 1.67
N THR A 88 -0.12 -11.19 2.79
CA THR A 88 -1.17 -11.71 3.67
C THR A 88 -1.30 -10.86 4.91
N VAL A 89 -2.53 -10.79 5.43
CA VAL A 89 -2.86 -10.17 6.71
C VAL A 89 -3.65 -11.18 7.51
N SER A 90 -3.08 -11.66 8.61
CA SER A 90 -3.77 -12.58 9.52
C SER A 90 -4.78 -11.80 10.37
N LEU A 91 -6.02 -12.26 10.37
CA LEU A 91 -7.13 -11.71 11.18
C LEU A 91 -7.67 -12.77 12.13
N LEU A 92 -8.18 -12.37 13.28
CA LEU A 92 -9.02 -13.24 14.10
C LEU A 92 -10.38 -13.47 13.42
N ALA A 93 -11.04 -14.59 13.73
CA ALA A 93 -12.36 -14.91 13.18
C ALA A 93 -13.39 -13.80 13.48
N GLU A 94 -13.32 -13.20 14.68
CA GLU A 94 -14.20 -12.10 15.08
C GLU A 94 -13.90 -10.80 14.31
N GLU A 95 -12.63 -10.52 14.02
CA GLU A 95 -12.22 -9.38 13.22
C GLU A 95 -12.71 -9.52 11.78
N LEU A 96 -12.63 -10.74 11.22
CA LEU A 96 -13.14 -11.06 9.89
C LEU A 96 -14.67 -10.99 9.83
N ALA A 97 -15.37 -11.48 10.87
CA ALA A 97 -16.83 -11.42 10.96
C ALA A 97 -17.32 -9.96 10.92
N ALA A 98 -16.61 -9.07 11.63
CA ALA A 98 -16.89 -7.63 11.64
C ALA A 98 -16.35 -6.88 10.40
N ALA A 99 -15.56 -7.52 9.55
CA ALA A 99 -14.92 -6.89 8.41
C ALA A 99 -15.93 -6.56 7.29
N PRO A 100 -15.70 -5.48 6.51
CA PRO A 100 -16.51 -5.19 5.34
C PRO A 100 -16.37 -6.29 4.27
N ALA A 101 -17.38 -6.40 3.41
CA ALA A 101 -17.40 -7.40 2.33
C ALA A 101 -16.16 -7.34 1.42
N SER A 102 -15.57 -6.16 1.21
CA SER A 102 -14.34 -5.99 0.42
C SER A 102 -13.13 -6.72 1.01
N VAL A 103 -13.07 -6.90 2.33
CA VAL A 103 -12.00 -7.64 3.02
C VAL A 103 -12.33 -9.13 3.03
N ARG A 104 -13.57 -9.50 3.37
CA ARG A 104 -13.99 -10.92 3.44
C ARG A 104 -13.81 -11.67 2.12
N ARG A 105 -14.02 -11.00 0.98
CA ARG A 105 -13.83 -11.58 -0.37
C ARG A 105 -12.38 -11.98 -0.71
N LEU A 106 -11.41 -11.59 0.12
CA LEU A 106 -10.01 -11.87 -0.10
C LEU A 106 -9.48 -13.04 0.74
N VAL A 107 -10.33 -13.68 1.53
CA VAL A 107 -9.99 -14.93 2.21
C VAL A 107 -9.90 -16.06 1.17
N PRO A 108 -8.77 -16.76 1.08
CA PRO A 108 -8.63 -17.90 0.19
C PRO A 108 -9.22 -19.16 0.84
N GLY A 109 -10.11 -19.86 0.14
CA GLY A 109 -10.59 -21.19 0.55
C GLY A 109 -11.88 -21.20 1.40
N PRO A 110 -12.25 -22.37 1.95
CA PRO A 110 -13.50 -22.55 2.70
C PRO A 110 -13.48 -21.84 4.06
N ASP A 111 -14.66 -21.74 4.69
CA ASP A 111 -14.85 -21.00 5.94
C ASP A 111 -13.85 -21.44 7.03
N PRO A 112 -13.25 -20.47 7.74
CA PRO A 112 -12.21 -20.72 8.75
C PRO A 112 -12.78 -21.45 9.97
N TYR A 113 -11.93 -22.26 10.62
CA TYR A 113 -12.24 -22.78 11.96
C TYR A 113 -12.37 -21.62 12.96
N PRO A 114 -13.32 -21.70 13.91
CA PRO A 114 -13.68 -20.57 14.78
C PRO A 114 -12.53 -20.05 15.66
N ASP A 115 -11.49 -20.85 15.90
CA ASP A 115 -10.37 -20.52 16.80
C ASP A 115 -9.03 -20.31 16.07
N GLU A 116 -9.01 -20.30 14.73
CA GLU A 116 -7.78 -20.14 13.95
C GLU A 116 -7.70 -18.77 13.26
N PRO A 117 -6.52 -18.14 13.22
CA PRO A 117 -6.33 -16.91 12.46
C PRO A 117 -6.54 -17.18 10.96
N VAL A 118 -7.21 -16.24 10.31
CA VAL A 118 -7.59 -16.32 8.91
C VAL A 118 -6.70 -15.39 8.10
N ASP A 119 -5.98 -15.95 7.13
CA ASP A 119 -5.11 -15.16 6.27
C ASP A 119 -5.89 -14.50 5.13
N VAL A 120 -5.96 -13.17 5.15
CA VAL A 120 -6.51 -12.38 4.06
C VAL A 120 -5.42 -12.10 3.03
N ARG A 121 -5.63 -12.48 1.77
CA ARG A 121 -4.65 -12.27 0.69
C ARG A 121 -4.91 -10.97 -0.07
N ILE A 122 -4.01 -9.99 0.08
CA ILE A 122 -4.06 -8.72 -0.64
C ILE A 122 -3.59 -8.94 -2.09
N PRO A 123 -4.41 -8.62 -3.12
CA PRO A 123 -4.01 -8.75 -4.51
C PRO A 123 -2.89 -7.78 -4.86
N VAL A 124 -1.81 -8.29 -5.43
CA VAL A 124 -0.62 -7.48 -5.76
C VAL A 124 -0.88 -6.57 -6.95
N LEU A 125 -0.75 -5.25 -6.73
CA LEU A 125 -0.81 -4.20 -7.76
C LEU A 125 -2.10 -4.21 -8.60
N ASP A 126 -3.18 -4.74 -8.06
CA ASP A 126 -4.50 -4.80 -8.72
C ASP A 126 -5.10 -3.42 -9.00
N TRP A 127 -4.67 -2.41 -8.24
CA TRP A 127 -5.02 -1.01 -8.46
C TRP A 127 -4.33 -0.36 -9.66
N LEU A 128 -3.26 -0.96 -10.17
CA LEU A 128 -2.45 -0.37 -11.23
C LEU A 128 -2.90 -0.92 -12.61
N PRO A 129 -3.06 -0.06 -13.64
CA PRO A 129 -3.47 -0.53 -14.97
C PRO A 129 -2.53 -1.61 -15.52
N GLY A 130 -3.09 -2.61 -16.20
CA GLY A 130 -2.38 -3.82 -16.63
C GLY A 130 -1.00 -3.61 -17.25
N PRO A 131 -0.83 -2.71 -18.25
CA PRO A 131 0.48 -2.44 -18.84
C PRO A 131 1.52 -1.90 -17.84
N LEU A 132 1.08 -1.07 -16.89
CA LEU A 132 1.94 -0.47 -15.86
C LEU A 132 2.25 -1.47 -14.72
N ARG A 133 1.39 -2.47 -14.52
CA ARG A 133 1.55 -3.51 -13.49
C ARG A 133 2.67 -4.51 -13.78
N ARG A 134 2.87 -4.86 -15.05
CA ARG A 134 3.79 -5.95 -15.44
C ARG A 134 5.21 -5.80 -14.88
N PRO A 135 5.87 -4.63 -14.97
CA PRO A 135 7.23 -4.48 -14.46
C PRO A 135 7.32 -4.67 -12.93
N GLY A 136 6.35 -4.18 -12.18
CA GLY A 136 6.30 -4.39 -10.73
C GLY A 136 6.11 -5.84 -10.33
N VAL A 137 5.23 -6.58 -11.03
CA VAL A 137 5.05 -8.03 -10.82
C VAL A 137 6.33 -8.80 -11.15
N GLU A 138 7.02 -8.42 -12.23
CA GLU A 138 8.26 -9.06 -12.63
C GLU A 138 9.40 -8.79 -11.63
N LEU A 139 9.52 -7.56 -11.12
CA LEU A 139 10.46 -7.22 -10.05
C LEU A 139 10.17 -8.01 -8.79
N LEU A 140 8.90 -8.14 -8.40
CA LEU A 140 8.52 -8.94 -7.23
C LEU A 140 8.95 -10.41 -7.41
N ARG A 141 8.69 -10.99 -8.59
CA ARG A 141 9.02 -12.39 -8.89
C ARG A 141 10.53 -12.65 -8.87
N THR A 142 11.27 -11.88 -9.66
CA THR A 142 12.73 -12.04 -9.83
C THR A 142 13.49 -11.61 -8.58
N GLY A 143 13.08 -10.50 -7.97
CA GLY A 143 13.65 -9.99 -6.74
C GLY A 143 13.39 -10.90 -5.54
N ALA A 144 12.21 -11.52 -5.42
CA ALA A 144 11.96 -12.51 -4.37
C ALA A 144 12.85 -13.76 -4.52
N GLU A 145 13.12 -14.21 -5.75
CA GLU A 145 14.07 -15.31 -5.98
C GLU A 145 15.49 -14.90 -5.57
N LEU A 146 15.93 -13.70 -5.95
CA LEU A 146 17.24 -13.18 -5.56
C LEU A 146 17.37 -13.10 -4.04
N VAL A 147 16.36 -12.56 -3.35
CA VAL A 147 16.32 -12.46 -1.89
C VAL A 147 16.38 -13.83 -1.23
N ARG A 148 15.65 -14.84 -1.75
CA ARG A 148 15.69 -16.20 -1.20
C ARG A 148 17.06 -16.88 -1.31
N ARG A 149 17.78 -16.65 -2.42
CA ARG A 149 19.05 -17.32 -2.71
C ARG A 149 20.29 -16.60 -2.16
N THR A 150 20.14 -15.35 -1.76
CA THR A 150 21.28 -14.50 -1.38
C THR A 150 21.31 -14.32 0.14
N PRO A 151 22.44 -14.57 0.80
CA PRO A 151 22.59 -14.26 2.23
C PRO A 151 22.25 -12.80 2.51
N ALA A 152 21.52 -12.55 3.60
CA ALA A 152 21.01 -11.22 3.95
C ALA A 152 22.10 -10.13 4.04
N ALA A 153 23.32 -10.50 4.43
CA ALA A 153 24.46 -9.59 4.52
C ALA A 153 24.95 -9.06 3.16
N LEU A 154 24.62 -9.74 2.06
CA LEU A 154 25.00 -9.36 0.70
C LEU A 154 23.86 -8.67 -0.06
N LEU A 155 22.65 -8.63 0.50
CA LEU A 155 21.51 -8.00 -0.14
C LEU A 155 21.52 -6.48 0.08
N PRO A 156 21.39 -5.67 -0.98
CA PRO A 156 21.14 -4.24 -0.80
C PRO A 156 19.78 -4.03 -0.14
N PRO A 157 19.54 -2.93 0.60
CA PRO A 157 18.27 -2.71 1.31
C PRO A 157 17.06 -2.55 0.36
N LEU A 158 17.30 -2.11 -0.87
CA LEU A 158 16.31 -1.97 -1.93
C LEU A 158 16.86 -2.56 -3.23
N LEU A 159 16.03 -3.34 -3.91
CA LEU A 159 16.21 -3.68 -5.32
C LEU A 159 15.32 -2.77 -6.14
N THR A 160 15.82 -2.24 -7.24
CA THR A 160 15.07 -1.31 -8.11
C THR A 160 14.73 -2.00 -9.42
N ASP A 161 13.61 -1.63 -10.03
CA ASP A 161 13.35 -1.99 -11.41
C ASP A 161 14.33 -1.31 -12.36
N GLU A 162 14.49 -1.93 -13.54
CA GLU A 162 15.19 -1.33 -14.66
C GLU A 162 14.47 -0.05 -15.11
N PHE A 163 15.23 0.97 -15.48
CA PHE A 163 14.68 2.21 -16.00
C PHE A 163 14.02 1.98 -17.35
N ASP A 164 12.77 2.44 -17.48
CA ASP A 164 12.00 2.34 -18.71
C ASP A 164 11.65 3.75 -19.23
N PRO A 165 12.19 4.16 -20.39
CA PRO A 165 11.93 5.45 -21.00
C PRO A 165 10.45 5.71 -21.32
N ALA A 166 9.62 4.68 -21.47
CA ALA A 166 8.18 4.83 -21.71
C ALA A 166 7.40 5.25 -20.45
N ARG A 167 7.97 5.02 -19.26
CA ARG A 167 7.36 5.28 -17.94
C ARG A 167 8.37 5.87 -16.94
N PRO A 168 9.07 6.97 -17.26
CA PRO A 168 10.13 7.52 -16.40
C PRO A 168 9.61 8.03 -15.05
N HIS A 169 8.30 8.25 -14.95
CA HIS A 169 7.58 8.74 -13.77
C HIS A 169 7.08 7.61 -12.86
N LEU A 170 7.19 6.34 -13.25
CA LEU A 170 6.74 5.19 -12.45
C LEU A 170 7.90 4.22 -12.25
N ARG A 171 8.34 4.09 -10.99
CA ARG A 171 9.43 3.21 -10.59
C ARG A 171 8.95 2.22 -9.54
N PHE A 172 9.54 1.04 -9.53
CA PHE A 172 9.27 0.01 -8.54
C PHE A 172 10.54 -0.28 -7.74
N VAL A 173 10.38 -0.45 -6.44
CA VAL A 173 11.43 -0.96 -5.57
C VAL A 173 10.91 -2.13 -4.76
N LEU A 174 11.76 -3.11 -4.53
CA LEU A 174 11.51 -4.23 -3.64
C LEU A 174 12.38 -4.08 -2.40
N ARG A 175 11.76 -4.08 -1.22
CA ARG A 175 12.48 -4.16 0.05
C ARG A 175 12.98 -5.58 0.28
N THR A 176 14.27 -5.72 0.51
CA THR A 176 14.93 -7.02 0.74
C THR A 176 14.93 -7.42 2.22
N GLN A 177 14.73 -6.47 3.12
CA GLN A 177 14.73 -6.67 4.57
C GLN A 177 13.48 -6.04 5.19
N ARG A 178 12.82 -6.75 6.12
CA ARG A 178 11.57 -6.32 6.80
C ARG A 178 11.68 -4.95 7.52
N TYR A 179 12.88 -4.54 7.92
CA TYR A 179 13.14 -3.29 8.64
C TYR A 179 14.07 -2.32 7.89
N GLY A 180 14.34 -2.56 6.61
CA GLY A 180 15.56 -2.07 5.95
C GLY A 180 15.62 -0.57 5.59
N VAL A 181 14.50 0.14 5.55
CA VAL A 181 14.47 1.52 4.99
C VAL A 181 13.59 2.45 5.83
N GLY A 182 14.24 3.22 6.71
CA GLY A 182 13.60 4.35 7.38
C GLY A 182 13.31 5.51 6.42
N ALA A 183 12.47 6.46 6.85
CA ALA A 183 11.96 7.55 6.02
C ALA A 183 13.06 8.38 5.32
N GLY A 184 14.20 8.63 5.98
CA GLY A 184 15.33 9.36 5.39
C GLY A 184 15.93 8.64 4.17
N ARG A 185 16.23 7.34 4.30
CA ARG A 185 16.76 6.54 3.18
C ARG A 185 15.78 6.39 2.02
N LEU A 186 14.48 6.39 2.32
CA LEU A 186 13.44 6.39 1.30
C LEU A 186 13.41 7.70 0.52
N ALA A 187 13.58 8.85 1.20
CA ALA A 187 13.69 10.15 0.56
C ALA A 187 14.91 10.22 -0.38
N ASP A 188 16.06 9.70 0.06
CA ASP A 188 17.27 9.63 -0.77
C ASP A 188 17.05 8.74 -2.01
N ALA A 189 16.40 7.59 -1.83
CA ALA A 189 16.04 6.71 -2.95
C ALA A 189 15.11 7.40 -3.95
N VAL A 190 14.11 8.16 -3.48
CA VAL A 190 13.24 8.97 -4.35
C VAL A 190 14.05 10.02 -5.12
N GLY A 191 14.93 10.75 -4.43
CA GLY A 191 15.79 11.76 -5.05
C GLY A 191 16.72 11.17 -6.10
N HIS A 192 17.28 10.00 -5.84
CA HIS A 192 18.09 9.25 -6.80
C HIS A 192 17.24 8.83 -8.00
N LEU A 193 16.20 8.01 -7.80
CA LEU A 193 15.44 7.34 -8.87
C LEU A 193 14.75 8.28 -9.86
N PHE A 194 14.34 9.47 -9.40
CA PHE A 194 13.68 10.48 -10.24
C PHE A 194 14.56 11.70 -10.52
N GLY A 195 15.80 11.71 -10.02
CA GLY A 195 16.75 12.79 -10.24
C GLY A 195 17.34 12.79 -11.66
N PRO A 196 17.99 13.89 -12.07
CA PRO A 196 18.58 14.03 -13.41
C PRO A 196 19.60 12.93 -13.76
N ALA A 197 20.31 12.41 -12.75
CA ALA A 197 21.34 11.39 -12.91
C ALA A 197 20.79 9.99 -13.24
N SER A 198 19.51 9.74 -12.98
CA SER A 198 18.86 8.43 -13.23
C SER A 198 18.36 8.25 -14.65
N ARG A 199 18.46 9.29 -15.49
CA ARG A 199 18.14 9.17 -16.91
C ARG A 199 19.40 8.64 -17.60
N PRO A 200 19.35 7.50 -18.30
CA PRO A 200 20.48 7.05 -19.10
C PRO A 200 20.88 8.19 -20.04
N ARG A 201 22.16 8.57 -20.01
CA ARG A 201 22.72 9.48 -20.99
C ARG A 201 22.73 8.71 -22.30
N TYR A 202 21.72 8.94 -23.14
CA TYR A 202 21.77 8.49 -24.51
C TYR A 202 23.06 9.07 -25.13
N MET A 203 24.01 8.19 -25.41
CA MET A 203 25.05 8.37 -26.42
C MET A 203 24.56 7.73 -27.71
#